data_AF-A0A1A6GCX3-F1
#
_entry.id   AF-A0A1A6GCX3-F1
#
_cell.length_a   1.000
_cell.length_b   1.000
_cell.length_c   1.000
_cell.angle_alpha   90.00
_cell.angle_beta   90.00
_cell.angle_gamma   90.00
#
_symmetry.space_group_name_H-M   'P 1'
#
loop_
_entity.id
_entity.type
_entity.pdbx_description
1 polymer ?
#
loop_
_entity_poly.entity_id
_entity_poly.type
_entity_poly.pdbx_seq_one_letter_code
_entity_poly.pdbx_strand_id
1 'polypeptide(L)'
;MDMKAPAQLLGLLLLWFPGARCDSQMTQSPSSLSSSLGDRVTITCWDTQGISNYLNWYQQKPGKAPKLLIYYTNRLADGIPSRFSGSGSGTDYSLSISSLESEDITTYYCLQSVQSPVTVI
;
A
#
# COMPACT_ATOMS: atom_id res chain seq x y z
N MET A 1 -9.93 57.83 20.30
CA MET A 1 -9.61 56.85 19.25
C MET A 1 -9.39 55.52 19.95
N ASP A 2 -10.49 54.79 20.02
CA ASP A 2 -10.59 53.41 20.45
C ASP A 2 -9.66 52.51 19.65
N MET A 3 -8.98 51.59 20.34
CA MET A 3 -8.55 50.32 19.76
C MET A 3 -8.25 49.34 20.88
N LYS A 4 -9.29 48.89 21.58
CA LYS A 4 -9.21 47.66 22.37
C LYS A 4 -9.42 46.52 21.37
N ALA A 5 -8.32 46.06 20.75
CA ALA A 5 -8.34 44.95 19.83
C ALA A 5 -8.98 43.73 20.51
N PRO A 6 -9.97 43.06 19.90
CA PRO A 6 -10.62 41.92 20.53
C PRO A 6 -9.67 40.73 20.43
N ALA A 7 -8.89 40.49 21.48
CA ALA A 7 -8.10 39.26 21.65
C ALA A 7 -8.98 37.98 21.62
N GLN A 8 -10.31 38.13 21.60
CA GLN A 8 -11.28 37.04 21.55
C GLN A 8 -11.58 36.55 20.12
N LEU A 9 -11.30 37.34 19.08
CA LEU A 9 -11.56 36.91 17.69
C LEU A 9 -10.49 35.93 17.17
N LEU A 10 -9.24 36.04 17.63
CA LEU A 10 -8.16 35.13 17.20
C LEU A 10 -8.37 33.69 17.71
N GLY A 11 -8.98 33.52 18.89
CA GLY A 11 -9.26 32.20 19.47
C GLY A 11 -10.34 31.42 18.73
N LEU A 12 -11.27 32.11 18.07
CA LEU A 12 -12.36 31.50 17.29
C LEU A 12 -11.90 30.98 15.91
N LEU A 13 -10.84 31.57 15.34
CA LEU A 13 -10.27 31.14 14.05
C LEU A 13 -9.50 29.80 14.11
N LEU A 14 -9.02 29.40 15.29
CA LEU A 14 -8.26 28.15 15.46
C LEU A 14 -9.15 26.90 15.58
N LEU A 15 -10.45 27.07 15.81
CA LEU A 15 -11.44 25.98 15.92
C LEU A 15 -12.04 25.58 14.57
N TRP A 16 -11.63 26.23 13.48
CA TRP A 16 -12.13 26.05 12.11
C TRP A 16 -11.12 25.42 11.15
N PHE A 17 -10.04 24.82 11.66
CA PHE A 17 -9.30 23.84 10.88
C PHE A 17 -9.94 22.49 11.15
N PRO A 18 -10.92 22.00 10.34
CA PRO A 18 -11.20 20.58 10.36
C PRO A 18 -9.86 19.90 10.13
N GLY A 19 -9.38 19.16 11.13
CA GLY A 19 -8.13 18.44 11.02
C GLY A 19 -8.19 17.62 9.74
N ALA A 20 -7.33 17.94 8.77
CA ALA A 20 -7.28 17.23 7.50
C ALA A 20 -6.92 15.78 7.82
N ARG A 21 -7.94 14.91 7.87
CA ARG A 21 -7.72 13.47 7.93
C ARG A 21 -7.34 13.04 6.53
N CYS A 22 -6.05 12.93 6.33
CA CYS A 22 -5.49 12.29 5.16
C CYS A 22 -5.56 10.78 5.43
N ASP A 23 -6.58 10.10 4.89
CA ASP A 23 -6.72 8.65 4.99
C ASP A 23 -5.99 7.98 3.82
N SER A 24 -5.05 7.07 4.11
CA SER A 24 -4.34 6.31 3.06
C SER A 24 -5.26 5.23 2.51
N GLN A 25 -5.58 5.29 1.22
CA GLN A 25 -6.39 4.28 0.57
C GLN A 25 -5.55 3.48 -0.41
N MET A 26 -5.39 2.19 -0.11
CA MET A 26 -4.72 1.24 -1.00
C MET A 26 -5.70 0.73 -2.06
N THR A 27 -5.30 0.79 -3.33
CA THR A 27 -6.05 0.21 -4.46
C THR A 27 -5.15 -0.76 -5.21
N GLN A 28 -5.66 -1.93 -5.61
CA GLN A 28 -4.89 -2.95 -6.33
C GLN A 28 -5.57 -3.32 -7.66
N SER A 29 -4.76 -3.62 -8.67
CA SER A 29 -5.22 -4.11 -9.97
C SER A 29 -4.27 -5.17 -10.55
N PRO A 30 -4.79 -6.15 -11.31
CA PRO A 30 -6.21 -6.46 -11.46
C PRO A 30 -6.78 -7.09 -10.17
N SER A 31 -8.11 -7.01 -9.98
CA SER A 31 -8.80 -7.68 -8.87
C SER A 31 -8.82 -9.21 -9.01
N SER A 32 -8.70 -9.71 -10.25
CA SER A 32 -8.55 -11.12 -10.59
C SER A 32 -7.86 -11.24 -11.94
N LEU A 33 -7.00 -12.23 -12.12
CA LEU A 33 -6.29 -12.51 -13.37
C LEU A 33 -6.30 -14.01 -13.65
N SER A 34 -6.41 -14.37 -14.93
CA SER A 34 -6.16 -15.72 -15.43
C SER A 34 -4.91 -15.69 -16.31
N SER A 35 -3.94 -16.57 -16.02
CA SER A 35 -2.69 -16.71 -16.78
C SER A 35 -2.29 -18.19 -16.83
N SER A 36 -1.39 -18.53 -17.76
CA SER A 36 -0.80 -19.86 -17.87
C SER A 36 0.44 -19.99 -16.98
N LEU A 37 0.79 -21.23 -16.64
CA LEU A 37 2.08 -21.50 -15.98
C LEU A 37 3.23 -21.06 -16.88
N GLY A 38 4.25 -20.47 -16.27
CA GLY A 38 5.40 -19.90 -16.97
C GLY A 38 5.21 -18.45 -17.41
N ASP A 39 3.98 -17.93 -17.45
CA ASP A 39 3.71 -16.53 -17.82
C ASP A 39 4.32 -15.57 -16.81
N ARG A 40 4.64 -14.37 -17.28
CA ARG A 40 4.95 -13.23 -16.42
C ARG A 40 3.65 -12.55 -15.97
N VAL A 41 3.48 -12.42 -14.66
CA VAL A 41 2.35 -11.70 -14.05
C VAL A 41 2.84 -10.42 -13.39
N THR A 42 2.07 -9.35 -13.54
CA THR A 42 2.28 -8.08 -12.82
C THR A 42 1.00 -7.68 -12.11
N ILE A 43 1.10 -7.39 -10.83
CA ILE A 43 0.04 -6.82 -9.98
C ILE A 43 0.49 -5.42 -9.58
N THR A 44 -0.37 -4.44 -9.72
CA THR A 44 -0.09 -3.05 -9.37
C THR A 44 -0.89 -2.63 -8.16
N CYS A 45 -0.30 -1.77 -7.35
CA CYS A 45 -0.92 -1.22 -6.16
C CYS A 45 -0.61 0.26 -6.05
N TRP A 46 -1.60 1.04 -5.64
CA TRP A 46 -1.51 2.48 -5.52
C TRP A 46 -1.99 2.97 -4.17
N ASP A 47 -1.35 4.01 -3.67
CA ASP A 47 -1.75 4.77 -2.49
C ASP A 47 -2.10 6.21 -2.87
N THR A 48 -3.16 6.75 -2.26
CA THR A 48 -3.68 8.09 -2.56
C THR A 48 -2.78 9.24 -2.12
N GLN A 49 -1.85 9.02 -1.20
CA GLN A 49 -1.06 10.09 -0.58
C GLN A 49 0.45 9.99 -0.82
N GLY A 50 0.93 8.78 -1.04
CA GLY A 50 2.34 8.48 -1.15
C GLY A 50 2.92 7.95 0.16
N ILE A 51 3.46 6.74 0.11
CA ILE A 51 4.04 6.02 1.26
C ILE A 51 5.54 5.74 1.09
N SER A 52 6.23 6.55 0.29
CA SER A 52 7.67 6.42 0.00
C SER A 52 8.04 4.99 -0.47
N ASN A 53 8.71 4.18 0.34
CA ASN A 53 8.99 2.78 0.05
C ASN A 53 8.42 1.83 1.12
N TYR A 54 7.46 2.29 1.94
CA TYR A 54 6.89 1.54 3.05
C TYR A 54 5.75 0.59 2.63
N LEU A 55 5.85 0.02 1.43
CA LEU A 55 4.90 -0.97 0.91
C LEU A 55 5.46 -2.39 1.07
N ASN A 56 4.57 -3.31 1.45
CA ASN A 56 4.84 -4.73 1.60
C ASN A 56 3.86 -5.53 0.74
N TRP A 57 4.32 -6.66 0.20
CA TRP A 57 3.51 -7.62 -0.57
C TRP A 57 3.34 -8.92 0.21
N TYR A 58 2.12 -9.42 0.25
CA TYR A 58 1.75 -10.66 0.91
C TYR A 58 1.09 -11.62 -0.07
N GLN A 59 1.32 -12.91 0.16
CA GLN A 59 0.64 -14.02 -0.49
C GLN A 59 -0.27 -14.71 0.51
N GLN A 60 -1.54 -14.91 0.19
CA GLN A 60 -2.46 -15.64 1.05
C GLN A 60 -3.10 -16.83 0.32
N LYS A 61 -2.66 -18.03 0.70
CA LYS A 61 -3.26 -19.30 0.25
C LYS A 61 -4.60 -19.54 0.95
N PRO A 62 -5.57 -20.19 0.29
CA PRO A 62 -6.86 -20.52 0.90
C PRO A 62 -6.69 -21.21 2.26
N GLY A 63 -7.34 -20.67 3.30
CA GLY A 63 -7.28 -21.20 4.68
C GLY A 63 -5.93 -21.04 5.38
N LYS A 64 -5.00 -20.23 4.86
CA LYS A 64 -3.71 -19.92 5.48
C LYS A 64 -3.62 -18.44 5.86
N ALA A 65 -2.75 -18.16 6.84
CA ALA A 65 -2.38 -16.79 7.16
C ALA A 65 -1.60 -16.15 5.99
N PRO A 66 -1.69 -14.83 5.79
CA PRO A 66 -0.84 -14.12 4.82
C PRO A 66 0.64 -14.34 5.11
N LYS A 67 1.41 -14.67 4.06
CA LYS A 67 2.87 -14.83 4.09
C LYS A 67 3.51 -13.62 3.42
N LEU A 68 4.46 -12.99 4.09
CA LEU A 68 5.24 -11.89 3.52
C LEU A 68 6.09 -12.39 2.34
N LEU A 69 6.00 -11.68 1.21
CA LEU A 69 6.83 -11.91 0.02
C LEU A 69 7.94 -10.88 -0.09
N ILE A 70 7.56 -9.60 -0.07
CA ILE A 70 8.45 -8.47 -0.31
C ILE A 70 8.14 -7.39 0.71
N TYR A 71 9.18 -6.78 1.27
CA TYR A 71 9.08 -5.66 2.18
C TYR A 71 9.92 -4.48 1.68
N TYR A 72 9.62 -3.27 2.15
CA TYR A 72 10.23 -2.03 1.67
C TYR A 72 10.26 -1.90 0.14
N THR A 73 9.14 -2.24 -0.50
CA THR A 73 8.89 -2.27 -1.95
C THR A 73 9.68 -3.29 -2.76
N ASN A 74 10.96 -3.54 -2.46
CA ASN A 74 11.83 -4.35 -3.34
C ASN A 74 12.71 -5.37 -2.60
N ARG A 75 12.63 -5.47 -1.26
CA ARG A 75 13.42 -6.44 -0.50
C ARG A 75 12.66 -7.74 -0.39
N LEU A 76 13.21 -8.79 -0.98
CA LEU A 76 12.65 -10.13 -0.91
C LEU A 76 12.77 -10.68 0.51
N ALA A 77 11.71 -11.28 1.04
CA ALA A 77 11.75 -11.95 2.34
C ALA A 77 12.52 -13.29 2.24
N ASP A 78 13.01 -13.78 3.37
CA ASP A 78 13.80 -15.01 3.42
C ASP A 78 13.01 -16.22 2.91
N GLY A 79 13.67 -17.03 2.07
CA GLY A 79 13.07 -18.23 1.49
C GLY A 79 12.01 -17.99 0.42
N ILE A 80 11.82 -16.74 -0.03
CA ILE A 80 10.98 -16.44 -1.20
C ILE A 80 11.81 -16.61 -2.48
N PRO A 81 11.29 -17.29 -3.51
CA PRO A 81 11.98 -17.47 -4.79
C PRO A 81 12.30 -16.14 -5.50
N SER A 82 13.45 -16.07 -6.17
CA SER A 82 13.88 -14.87 -6.91
C SER A 82 13.02 -14.53 -8.13
N ARG A 83 12.05 -15.39 -8.49
CA ARG A 83 11.07 -15.09 -9.54
C ARG A 83 10.12 -13.95 -9.16
N PHE A 84 9.97 -13.66 -7.87
CA PHE A 84 9.24 -12.52 -7.35
C PHE A 84 10.11 -11.27 -7.31
N SER A 85 9.58 -10.14 -7.75
CA SER A 85 10.23 -8.84 -7.62
C SER A 85 9.22 -7.73 -7.40
N GLY A 86 9.64 -6.70 -6.67
CA GLY A 86 8.80 -5.55 -6.36
C GLY A 86 9.47 -4.26 -6.83
N SER A 87 8.67 -3.29 -7.23
CA SER A 87 9.15 -1.99 -7.71
C SER A 87 8.17 -0.87 -7.39
N GLY A 88 8.62 0.38 -7.56
CA GLY A 88 7.83 1.57 -7.34
C GLY A 88 8.26 2.39 -6.12
N SER A 89 7.57 3.51 -5.92
CA SER A 89 7.76 4.41 -4.77
C SER A 89 6.71 5.51 -4.79
N GLY A 90 6.46 6.15 -3.64
CA GLY A 90 5.49 7.23 -3.54
C GLY A 90 4.09 6.66 -3.63
N THR A 91 3.42 6.84 -4.76
CA THR A 91 2.02 6.47 -4.97
C THR A 91 1.83 5.18 -5.76
N ASP A 92 2.84 4.72 -6.49
CA ASP A 92 2.71 3.64 -7.48
C ASP A 92 3.69 2.51 -7.20
N TYR A 93 3.16 1.28 -7.14
CA TYR A 93 3.91 0.08 -6.81
C TYR A 93 3.51 -1.09 -7.70
N SER A 94 4.43 -2.03 -7.91
CA SER A 94 4.11 -3.29 -8.57
C SER A 94 4.84 -4.48 -7.96
N LEU A 95 4.17 -5.63 -8.04
CA LEU A 95 4.72 -6.97 -7.84
C LEU A 95 4.78 -7.66 -9.21
N SER A 96 5.95 -8.15 -9.58
CA SER A 96 6.15 -9.00 -10.76
C SER A 96 6.48 -10.42 -10.33
N ILE A 97 5.84 -11.40 -10.97
CA ILE A 97 6.21 -12.82 -10.94
C ILE A 97 6.71 -13.15 -12.34
N SER A 98 8.00 -13.41 -12.48
CA SER A 98 8.65 -13.59 -13.79
C SER A 98 8.27 -14.90 -14.50
N SER A 99 7.91 -15.93 -13.73
CA SER A 99 7.46 -17.22 -14.24
C SER A 99 6.47 -17.82 -13.27
N LEU A 100 5.17 -17.80 -13.61
CA LEU A 100 4.11 -18.23 -12.72
C LEU A 100 4.16 -19.75 -12.47
N GLU A 101 4.17 -20.16 -11.21
CA GLU A 101 4.12 -21.57 -10.82
C GLU A 101 2.76 -21.95 -10.20
N SER A 102 2.47 -23.25 -10.11
CA SER A 102 1.18 -23.73 -9.58
C SER A 102 0.92 -23.29 -8.13
N GLU A 103 1.98 -23.11 -7.34
CA GLU A 103 1.91 -22.63 -5.96
C GLU A 103 1.63 -21.13 -5.83
N ASP A 104 1.73 -20.39 -6.93
CA ASP A 104 1.53 -18.94 -7.01
C ASP A 104 0.06 -18.58 -7.32
N ILE A 105 -0.81 -19.58 -7.56
CA ILE A 105 -2.24 -19.40 -7.85
C ILE A 105 -2.99 -19.16 -6.53
N THR A 106 -3.11 -17.90 -6.16
CA THR A 106 -3.55 -17.49 -4.82
C THR A 106 -3.89 -16.00 -4.78
N THR A 107 -4.39 -15.50 -3.65
CA THR A 107 -4.63 -14.06 -3.47
C THR A 107 -3.36 -13.33 -3.04
N TYR A 108 -3.15 -12.12 -3.56
CA TYR A 108 -2.05 -11.23 -3.21
C TYR A 108 -2.58 -9.92 -2.65
N TYR A 109 -1.86 -9.37 -1.68
CA TYR A 109 -2.22 -8.12 -1.02
C TYR A 109 -1.01 -7.21 -0.93
N CYS A 110 -1.19 -5.94 -1.28
CA CYS A 110 -0.28 -4.87 -0.91
C CYS A 110 -0.71 -4.22 0.40
N LEU A 111 0.27 -3.84 1.23
CA LEU A 111 0.03 -3.22 2.54
C LEU A 111 1.03 -2.11 2.82
N GLN A 112 0.53 -0.95 3.22
CA GLN A 112 1.36 0.15 3.70
C GLN A 112 1.71 0.00 5.19
N SER A 113 2.85 0.54 5.61
CA SER A 113 3.38 0.43 6.99
C SER A 113 3.70 1.77 7.67
N VAL A 114 3.18 2.88 7.14
CA VAL A 114 3.48 4.26 7.59
C VAL A 114 2.30 4.94 8.27
N GLN A 115 1.08 4.78 7.76
CA GLN A 115 -0.09 5.49 8.24
C GLN A 115 -1.03 4.55 9.02
N SER A 116 -1.75 5.08 10.00
CA SER A 116 -2.80 4.36 10.71
C SER A 116 -4.16 4.95 10.32
N PRO A 117 -5.20 4.12 10.09
CA PRO A 117 -5.19 2.66 10.23
C PRO A 117 -4.44 1.97 9.08
N VAL A 118 -3.90 0.78 9.36
CA VAL A 118 -3.28 -0.07 8.35
C VAL A 118 -4.40 -0.63 7.46
N THR A 119 -4.54 -0.08 6.25
CA THR A 119 -5.57 -0.48 5.29
C THR A 119 -5.20 -1.80 4.62
N VAL A 120 -5.84 -2.89 5.05
CA VAL A 120 -5.80 -4.19 4.36
C VAL A 120 -6.99 -4.22 3.39
N ILE A 121 -6.74 -4.45 2.10
CA ILE A 121 -7.78 -4.70 1.10
C ILE A 121 -8.16 -6.18 1.06
#